data_AF-A0A3S7TU70-F1
#
_entry.id   AF-A0A3S7TU70-F1
#
_cell.length_a   1.000
_cell.length_b   1.000
_cell.length_c   1.000
_cell.angle_alpha   90.00
_cell.angle_beta   90.00
_cell.angle_gamma   90.00
#
_symmetry.space_group_name_H-M   'P 1'
#
loop_
_entity.id
_entity.type
_entity.pdbx_description
1 polymer ?
#
loop_
_entity_poly.entity_id
_entity_poly.type
_entity_poly.pdbx_seq_one_letter_code
_entity_poly.pdbx_strand_id
1 'polypeptide(L)'
;LRIHDNPALCDALENCDEFYPIFIFDGEVAGTKFSGFNRMRFLHESLEDLDNTFKKNEGRLYTFQGNAKDVLKGLFQEWNVTRLTYEAEVEPIWEERDLEVEELCREKGIQLISRISHTLWNPSDIIDNNGGTPPVTYNHFELTTSLVGSPDRPVPVPKLSKVNMPVSDNFDKKFALPSVKELGYEPECKEQTERINNWLGGETKALQLLEERLKNEREPITDGIMLPNQLVPE
;
A
#
# COMPACT_ATOMS: atom_id res chain seq x y z
N LEU A 1 -1.75 2.81 -0.56
CA LEU A 1 -0.84 3.25 0.52
C LEU A 1 -1.70 3.87 1.62
N ARG A 2 -1.80 3.21 2.78
CA ARG A 2 -2.80 3.55 3.80
C ARG A 2 -2.41 3.05 5.20
N ILE A 3 -2.97 3.68 6.24
CA ILE A 3 -2.98 3.18 7.61
C ILE A 3 -4.28 2.48 7.99
N HIS A 4 -5.42 2.80 7.36
CA HIS A 4 -6.67 2.07 7.54
C HIS A 4 -6.58 0.66 6.98
N ASP A 5 -7.27 -0.28 7.64
CA ASP A 5 -7.39 -1.67 7.20
C ASP A 5 -6.05 -2.26 6.76
N ASN A 6 -5.03 -2.08 7.61
CA ASN A 6 -3.67 -2.51 7.33
C ASN A 6 -3.24 -3.53 8.39
N PRO A 7 -3.59 -4.82 8.22
CA PRO A 7 -3.25 -5.87 9.17
C PRO A 7 -1.73 -6.04 9.33
N ALA A 8 -0.96 -5.88 8.26
CA ALA A 8 0.50 -5.89 8.34
C ALA A 8 1.05 -4.77 9.24
N LEU A 9 0.48 -3.56 9.17
CA LEU A 9 0.81 -2.48 10.12
C LEU A 9 0.40 -2.83 11.55
N CYS A 10 -0.75 -3.47 11.76
CA CYS A 10 -1.16 -3.92 13.09
C CYS A 10 -0.15 -4.92 13.68
N ASP A 11 0.28 -5.91 12.91
CA ASP A 11 1.31 -6.87 13.33
C ASP A 11 2.67 -6.19 13.55
N ALA A 12 3.00 -5.15 12.78
CA ALA A 12 4.25 -4.39 12.94
C ALA A 12 4.33 -3.73 14.32
N LEU A 13 3.19 -3.23 14.82
CA LEU A 13 3.10 -2.46 16.06
C LEU A 13 2.85 -3.33 17.30
N GLU A 14 2.54 -4.61 17.12
CA GLU A 14 2.32 -5.53 18.22
C GLU A 14 3.64 -5.87 18.92
N ASN A 15 3.75 -5.51 20.21
CA ASN A 15 4.97 -5.66 21.03
C ASN A 15 6.20 -5.02 20.36
N CYS A 16 6.00 -3.85 19.77
CA CYS A 16 7.04 -3.10 19.07
C CYS A 16 7.61 -1.99 19.95
N ASP A 17 8.93 -1.98 20.14
CA ASP A 17 9.63 -0.90 20.84
C ASP A 17 9.82 0.31 19.93
N GLU A 18 10.38 0.08 18.73
CA GLU A 18 10.66 1.11 17.72
C GLU A 18 10.12 0.69 16.35
N PHE A 19 9.36 1.59 15.71
CA PHE A 19 8.75 1.36 14.41
C PHE A 19 9.30 2.33 13.35
N TYR A 20 9.69 1.78 12.21
CA TYR A 20 10.23 2.52 11.07
C TYR A 20 9.36 2.28 9.84
N PRO A 21 8.42 3.17 9.50
CA PRO A 21 7.70 3.08 8.24
C PRO A 21 8.63 3.46 7.10
N ILE A 22 8.76 2.57 6.11
CA ILE A 22 9.64 2.79 4.96
C ILE A 22 8.88 2.66 3.64
N PHE A 23 9.40 3.33 2.61
CA PHE A 23 9.04 3.11 1.21
C PHE A 23 10.31 3.05 0.36
N ILE A 24 10.42 2.05 -0.52
CA ILE A 24 11.59 1.85 -1.37
C ILE A 24 11.18 2.05 -2.83
N PHE A 25 11.77 3.05 -3.49
CA PHE A 25 11.71 3.21 -4.94
C PHE A 25 12.70 2.23 -5.58
N ASP A 26 12.23 1.02 -5.91
CA ASP A 26 13.11 -0.05 -6.39
C ASP A 26 13.69 0.19 -7.79
N GLY A 27 13.05 1.04 -8.59
CA GLY A 27 13.48 1.40 -9.95
C GLY A 27 13.30 0.27 -10.98
N GLU A 28 12.97 -0.95 -10.56
CA GLU A 28 13.03 -2.15 -11.40
C GLU A 28 11.67 -2.69 -11.78
N VAL A 29 10.65 -2.47 -10.96
CA VAL A 29 9.34 -3.09 -11.22
C VAL A 29 8.37 -2.11 -11.87
N ALA A 30 7.27 -2.63 -12.43
CA ALA A 30 6.26 -1.88 -13.17
C ALA A 30 5.76 -0.62 -12.43
N GLY A 31 5.85 -0.57 -11.10
CA GLY A 31 5.69 0.61 -10.23
C GLY A 31 6.50 1.84 -10.65
N THR A 32 7.80 1.65 -10.85
CA THR A 32 8.79 2.74 -10.99
C THR A 32 9.56 2.71 -12.30
N LYS A 33 9.60 1.58 -13.02
CA LYS A 33 10.29 1.44 -14.30
C LYS A 33 9.48 1.95 -15.50
N PHE A 34 8.15 1.80 -15.43
CA PHE A 34 7.23 2.10 -16.53
C PHE A 34 6.15 3.11 -16.13
N SER A 35 6.49 4.06 -15.25
CA SER A 35 5.56 5.13 -14.85
C SER A 35 5.59 6.30 -15.81
N GLY A 36 4.46 6.98 -15.99
CA GLY A 36 4.41 8.33 -16.55
C GLY A 36 4.28 9.37 -15.44
N PHE A 37 4.45 10.66 -15.77
CA PHE A 37 4.42 11.75 -14.80
C PHE A 37 3.17 11.74 -13.90
N ASN A 38 1.97 11.54 -14.46
CA ASN A 38 0.72 11.55 -13.69
C ASN A 38 0.66 10.46 -12.61
N ARG A 39 1.11 9.25 -12.94
CA ARG A 39 1.14 8.13 -12.00
C ARG A 39 2.18 8.36 -10.92
N MET A 40 3.37 8.86 -11.29
CA MET A 40 4.41 9.18 -10.31
C MET A 40 3.98 10.32 -9.38
N ARG A 41 3.32 11.36 -9.92
CA ARG A 41 2.72 12.42 -9.10
C ARG A 41 1.69 11.87 -8.11
N PHE A 42 0.78 11.00 -8.56
CA PHE A 42 -0.22 10.40 -7.68
C PHE A 42 0.41 9.54 -6.58
N LEU A 43 1.45 8.75 -6.91
CA LEU A 43 2.23 8.00 -5.93
C LEU A 43 2.90 8.93 -4.92
N HIS A 44 3.57 9.98 -5.40
CA HIS A 44 4.23 10.97 -4.56
C HIS A 44 3.24 11.66 -3.61
N GLU A 45 2.11 12.15 -4.10
CA GLU A 45 1.04 12.74 -3.28
C GLU A 45 0.52 11.74 -2.23
N SER A 46 0.44 10.46 -2.59
CA SER A 46 0.04 9.40 -1.66
C SER A 46 1.07 9.15 -0.55
N LEU A 47 2.36 9.20 -0.88
CA LEU A 47 3.45 9.07 0.08
C LEU A 47 3.57 10.31 0.97
N GLU A 48 3.29 11.50 0.44
CA GLU A 48 3.24 12.74 1.20
C GLU A 48 2.10 12.72 2.23
N ASP A 49 0.90 12.28 1.84
CA ASP A 49 -0.22 12.09 2.77
C ASP A 49 0.11 11.07 3.88
N LEU A 50 0.83 10.00 3.52
CA LEU A 50 1.30 9.00 4.47
C LEU A 50 2.37 9.55 5.44
N ASP A 51 3.38 10.30 4.95
CA ASP A 51 4.38 10.97 5.81
C ASP A 51 3.69 11.97 6.75
N ASN A 52 2.72 12.75 6.25
CA ASN A 52 1.94 13.67 7.08
C ASN A 52 1.17 12.96 8.20
N THR A 53 0.71 11.74 7.95
CA THR A 53 0.04 10.91 8.95
C THR A 53 1.00 10.44 10.05
N PHE A 54 2.20 9.99 9.69
CA PHE A 54 3.24 9.64 10.67
C PHE A 54 3.76 10.87 11.43
N LYS A 55 3.93 12.01 10.73
CA LYS A 55 4.38 13.29 11.30
C LYS A 55 3.46 13.82 12.39
N LYS A 56 2.13 13.64 12.25
CA LYS A 56 1.15 13.98 13.29
C LYS A 56 1.33 13.15 14.57
N ASN A 57 2.05 12.03 14.49
CA ASN A 57 2.34 11.12 15.60
C ASN A 57 3.86 11.08 15.90
N GLU A 58 4.57 12.18 15.63
CA GLU A 58 6.01 12.36 15.93
C GLU A 58 6.98 11.45 15.15
N GLY A 59 6.47 10.63 14.22
CA GLY A 59 7.28 9.81 13.31
C GLY A 59 7.47 10.46 11.93
N ARG A 60 8.14 9.74 11.02
CA ARG A 60 8.30 10.13 9.60
C ARG A 60 8.35 8.90 8.71
N LEU A 61 7.91 9.03 7.46
CA LEU A 61 8.06 7.99 6.42
C LEU A 61 9.46 8.06 5.81
N TYR A 62 10.29 7.05 6.06
CA TYR A 62 11.62 6.95 5.46
C TYR A 62 11.53 6.47 4.01
N THR A 63 12.17 7.18 3.10
CA THR A 63 12.23 6.78 1.69
C THR A 63 13.64 6.39 1.27
N PHE A 64 13.72 5.36 0.43
CA PHE A 64 14.97 4.81 -0.10
C PHE A 64 14.84 4.61 -1.61
N GLN A 65 15.98 4.53 -2.30
CA GLN A 65 16.03 4.21 -3.73
C GLN A 65 17.01 3.06 -3.98
N GLY A 66 16.65 2.16 -4.89
CA GLY A 66 17.46 1.01 -5.29
C GLY A 66 16.84 -0.34 -4.92
N ASN A 67 17.55 -1.42 -5.22
CA ASN A 67 17.06 -2.79 -5.02
C ASN A 67 16.61 -3.03 -3.56
N ALA A 68 15.38 -3.55 -3.38
CA ALA A 68 14.76 -3.71 -2.07
C ALA A 68 15.57 -4.61 -1.14
N LYS A 69 16.13 -5.73 -1.63
CA LYS A 69 16.94 -6.66 -0.85
C LYS A 69 18.20 -5.98 -0.31
N ASP A 70 18.90 -5.21 -1.16
CA ASP A 70 20.13 -4.52 -0.75
C ASP A 70 19.86 -3.42 0.28
N VAL A 71 18.80 -2.63 0.08
CA VAL A 71 18.36 -1.61 1.04
C VAL A 71 18.02 -2.27 2.38
N LEU A 72 17.13 -3.27 2.37
CA LEU A 72 16.70 -3.96 3.60
C LEU A 72 17.87 -4.62 4.33
N LYS A 73 18.82 -5.22 3.62
CA LYS A 73 20.03 -5.80 4.22
C LYS A 73 20.84 -4.78 5.01
N GLY A 74 20.96 -3.55 4.50
CA GLY A 74 21.60 -2.46 5.23
C GLY A 74 20.80 -2.05 6.46
N LEU A 75 19.48 -1.85 6.30
CA LEU A 75 18.58 -1.42 7.36
C LEU A 75 18.51 -2.42 8.52
N PHE A 76 18.48 -3.72 8.24
CA PHE A 76 18.46 -4.76 9.28
C PHE A 76 19.63 -4.65 10.23
N GLN A 77 20.81 -4.27 9.72
CA GLN A 77 22.01 -4.08 10.53
C GLN A 77 22.02 -2.73 11.24
N GLU A 78 21.70 -1.65 10.53
CA GLU A 78 21.77 -0.29 11.07
C GLU A 78 20.75 -0.04 12.18
N TRP A 79 19.55 -0.59 12.04
CA TRP A 79 18.43 -0.37 12.97
C TRP A 79 18.18 -1.54 13.91
N ASN A 80 19.03 -2.58 13.87
CA ASN A 80 18.85 -3.79 14.67
C ASN A 80 17.43 -4.37 14.56
N VAL A 81 16.93 -4.44 13.32
CA VAL A 81 15.56 -4.88 13.03
C VAL A 81 15.37 -6.31 13.50
N THR A 82 14.20 -6.60 14.07
CA THR A 82 13.80 -7.96 14.48
C THR A 82 12.61 -8.49 13.71
N ARG A 83 11.81 -7.58 13.11
CA ARG A 83 10.60 -7.90 12.36
C ARG A 83 10.47 -7.02 11.12
N LEU A 84 10.11 -7.63 9.99
CA LEU A 84 9.65 -6.96 8.78
C LEU A 84 8.19 -7.34 8.53
N THR A 85 7.37 -6.36 8.16
CA THR A 85 5.96 -6.58 7.80
C THR A 85 5.59 -5.88 6.50
N TYR A 86 4.77 -6.51 5.65
CA TYR A 86 4.23 -5.87 4.44
C TYR A 86 2.90 -6.49 4.00
N GLU A 87 2.14 -5.76 3.17
CA GLU A 87 0.99 -6.31 2.44
C GLU A 87 1.50 -7.24 1.33
N ALA A 88 1.09 -8.50 1.33
CA ALA A 88 1.54 -9.51 0.38
C ALA A 88 1.02 -9.19 -1.03
N GLU A 89 1.90 -9.28 -2.03
CA GLU A 89 1.51 -9.12 -3.42
C GLU A 89 1.18 -10.46 -4.08
N VAL A 90 0.12 -10.46 -4.88
CA VAL A 90 -0.39 -11.67 -5.54
C VAL A 90 -0.10 -11.69 -7.04
N GLU A 91 0.42 -10.58 -7.60
CA GLU A 91 0.78 -10.53 -9.01
C GLU A 91 2.16 -11.18 -9.25
N PRO A 92 2.32 -12.03 -10.27
CA PRO A 92 3.59 -12.74 -10.53
C PRO A 92 4.81 -11.84 -10.74
N ILE A 93 4.61 -10.59 -11.19
CA ILE A 93 5.71 -9.65 -11.43
C ILE A 93 6.47 -9.27 -10.14
N TRP A 94 5.86 -9.45 -8.96
CA TRP A 94 6.44 -9.13 -7.66
C TRP A 94 7.01 -10.35 -6.93
N GLU A 95 6.74 -11.57 -7.43
CA GLU A 95 7.06 -12.83 -6.75
C GLU A 95 8.56 -12.98 -6.50
N GLU A 96 9.39 -12.73 -7.51
CA GLU A 96 10.86 -12.85 -7.38
C GLU A 96 11.42 -11.89 -6.30
N ARG A 97 10.93 -10.65 -6.28
CA ARG A 97 11.32 -9.64 -5.28
C ARG A 97 10.97 -10.11 -3.87
N ASP A 98 9.74 -10.59 -3.67
CA ASP A 98 9.25 -10.99 -2.35
C ASP A 98 9.96 -12.26 -1.86
N LEU A 99 10.22 -13.24 -2.73
CA LEU A 99 11.03 -14.43 -2.42
C LEU A 99 12.46 -14.07 -2.01
N GLU A 100 13.09 -13.10 -2.67
CA GLU A 100 14.42 -12.62 -2.29
C GLU A 100 14.45 -11.98 -0.90
N VAL A 101 13.38 -11.25 -0.54
CA VAL A 101 13.22 -10.64 0.78
C VAL A 101 12.92 -11.69 1.85
N GLU A 102 12.10 -12.68 1.55
CA GLU A 102 11.82 -13.83 2.41
C GLU A 102 13.10 -14.59 2.76
N GLU A 103 13.92 -14.90 1.75
CA GLU A 103 15.20 -15.58 1.95
C GLU A 103 16.17 -14.72 2.77
N LEU A 104 16.26 -13.41 2.50
CA LEU A 104 17.06 -12.49 3.29
C LEU A 104 16.62 -12.46 4.77
N CYS A 105 15.32 -12.41 5.04
CA CYS A 105 14.79 -12.43 6.40
C CYS A 105 15.17 -13.72 7.12
N ARG A 106 15.02 -14.87 6.45
CA ARG A 106 15.43 -16.19 6.97
C ARG A 106 16.92 -16.26 7.29
N GLU A 107 17.78 -15.76 6.39
CA GLU A 107 19.23 -15.72 6.59
C GLU A 107 19.65 -14.84 7.77
N LYS A 108 18.93 -13.74 7.99
CA LYS A 108 19.23 -12.75 9.04
C LYS A 108 18.50 -13.01 10.35
N GLY A 109 17.63 -14.01 10.41
CA GLY A 109 16.81 -14.29 11.60
C GLY A 109 15.77 -13.20 11.88
N ILE A 110 15.32 -12.48 10.85
CA ILE A 110 14.27 -11.47 10.94
C ILE A 110 12.92 -12.18 10.84
N GLN A 111 12.02 -11.88 11.78
CA GLN A 111 10.64 -12.36 11.69
C GLN A 111 9.94 -11.64 10.54
N LEU A 112 9.53 -12.38 9.52
CA LEU A 112 8.74 -11.83 8.43
C LEU A 112 7.25 -12.12 8.65
N ILE A 113 6.40 -11.10 8.53
CA ILE A 113 4.94 -11.23 8.56
C ILE A 113 4.35 -10.51 7.35
N SER A 114 3.78 -11.27 6.41
CA SER A 114 3.04 -10.73 5.29
C SER A 114 1.54 -10.99 5.44
N ARG A 115 0.70 -10.05 5.00
CA ARG A 115 -0.76 -10.15 5.09
C ARG A 115 -1.42 -9.79 3.78
N ILE A 116 -2.45 -10.54 3.39
CA ILE A 116 -3.27 -10.20 2.23
C ILE A 116 -4.34 -9.21 2.68
N SER A 117 -4.28 -7.99 2.16
CA SER A 117 -5.29 -6.95 2.38
C SER A 117 -5.53 -6.07 1.15
N HIS A 118 -4.95 -6.45 0.00
CA HIS A 118 -5.17 -5.76 -1.28
C HIS A 118 -6.44 -6.24 -1.98
N THR A 119 -6.75 -7.53 -1.84
CA THR A 119 -7.93 -8.18 -2.41
C THR A 119 -8.95 -8.53 -1.34
N LEU A 120 -10.24 -8.58 -1.71
CA LEU A 120 -11.32 -8.95 -0.77
C LEU A 120 -11.15 -10.37 -0.21
N TRP A 121 -10.68 -11.29 -1.05
CA TRP A 121 -10.33 -12.65 -0.66
C TRP A 121 -8.88 -12.93 -1.04
N ASN A 122 -8.24 -13.83 -0.30
CA ASN A 122 -6.98 -14.43 -0.73
C ASN A 122 -7.20 -15.25 -2.01
N PRO A 123 -6.53 -14.92 -3.13
CA PRO A 123 -6.68 -15.67 -4.38
C PRO A 123 -6.37 -17.17 -4.24
N SER A 124 -5.43 -17.56 -3.38
CA SER A 124 -5.11 -18.97 -3.14
C SER A 124 -6.29 -19.71 -2.52
N ASP A 125 -7.01 -19.09 -1.58
CA ASP A 125 -8.19 -19.70 -0.97
C ASP A 125 -9.30 -19.91 -2.00
N ILE A 126 -9.45 -18.99 -2.95
CA ILE A 126 -10.41 -19.12 -4.08
C ILE A 126 -10.01 -20.30 -4.98
N ILE A 127 -8.73 -20.41 -5.33
CA ILE A 127 -8.21 -21.47 -6.19
C ILE A 127 -8.36 -22.85 -5.53
N ASP A 128 -8.03 -22.95 -4.24
CA ASP A 128 -8.10 -24.19 -3.47
C ASP A 128 -9.56 -24.66 -3.32
N ASN A 129 -10.48 -23.74 -3.01
CA ASN A 129 -11.91 -24.05 -2.95
C ASN A 129 -12.54 -24.33 -4.33
N ASN A 130 -11.84 -24.01 -5.41
CA ASN A 130 -12.21 -24.40 -6.77
C ASN A 130 -11.43 -25.64 -7.28
N GLY A 131 -10.94 -26.48 -6.37
CA GLY A 131 -10.28 -27.75 -6.72
C GLY A 131 -8.87 -27.57 -7.31
N GLY A 132 -8.17 -26.50 -6.91
CA GLY A 132 -6.78 -26.23 -7.31
C GLY A 132 -6.63 -25.53 -8.66
N THR A 133 -7.70 -24.95 -9.22
CA THR A 133 -7.64 -24.16 -10.45
C THR A 133 -8.37 -22.84 -10.29
N PRO A 134 -7.93 -21.73 -10.90
CA PRO A 134 -8.66 -20.47 -10.83
C PRO A 134 -9.99 -20.57 -11.59
N PRO A 135 -11.09 -20.01 -11.06
CA PRO A 135 -12.33 -19.84 -11.81
C PRO A 135 -12.09 -19.06 -13.11
N VAL A 136 -12.41 -19.67 -14.27
CA VAL A 136 -12.19 -19.04 -15.59
C VAL A 136 -13.40 -18.28 -16.12
N THR A 137 -14.51 -18.28 -15.38
CA THR A 137 -15.69 -17.46 -15.69
C THR A 137 -16.14 -16.71 -14.44
N TYR A 138 -16.74 -15.53 -14.63
CA TYR A 138 -17.20 -14.70 -13.52
C TYR A 138 -18.30 -15.39 -12.70
N ASN A 139 -19.28 -16.03 -13.34
CA ASN A 139 -20.33 -16.78 -12.63
C ASN A 139 -19.76 -17.91 -11.75
N HIS A 140 -18.70 -18.57 -12.21
CA HIS A 140 -18.03 -19.62 -11.42
C HIS A 140 -17.23 -19.02 -10.26
N PHE A 141 -16.64 -17.85 -10.46
CA PHE A 141 -16.02 -17.08 -9.38
C PHE A 141 -17.05 -16.69 -8.32
N GLU A 142 -18.23 -16.18 -8.70
CA GLU A 142 -19.33 -15.87 -7.77
C GLU A 142 -19.81 -17.09 -6.98
N LEU A 143 -19.95 -18.25 -7.63
CA LEU A 143 -20.29 -19.50 -6.94
C LEU A 143 -19.20 -19.88 -5.93
N THR A 144 -17.94 -19.80 -6.33
CA THR A 144 -16.80 -20.15 -5.47
C THR A 144 -16.72 -19.23 -4.26
N THR A 145 -16.82 -17.91 -4.45
CA THR A 145 -16.80 -16.95 -3.32
C THR A 145 -18.00 -17.09 -2.41
N SER A 146 -19.17 -17.49 -2.92
CA SER A 146 -20.34 -17.78 -2.08
C SER A 146 -20.14 -18.97 -1.13
N LEU A 147 -19.30 -19.94 -1.51
CA LEU A 147 -18.93 -21.09 -0.68
C LEU A 147 -17.84 -20.75 0.33
N VAL A 148 -16.87 -19.93 -0.07
CA VAL A 148 -15.79 -19.43 0.81
C VAL A 148 -16.36 -18.52 1.90
N GLY A 149 -17.38 -17.73 1.57
CA GLY A 149 -18.06 -16.83 2.49
C GLY A 149 -17.69 -15.36 2.28
N SER A 150 -18.25 -14.50 3.13
CA SER A 150 -17.99 -13.06 3.06
C SER A 150 -16.51 -12.74 3.35
N PRO A 151 -15.95 -11.71 2.69
CA PRO A 151 -14.59 -11.28 2.97
C PRO A 151 -14.47 -10.73 4.39
N ASP A 152 -13.25 -10.73 4.91
CA ASP A 152 -12.97 -10.17 6.22
C ASP A 152 -13.33 -8.69 6.30
N ARG A 153 -13.75 -8.26 7.49
CA ARG A 153 -14.06 -6.86 7.73
C ARG A 153 -12.79 -6.06 7.98
N PRO A 154 -12.77 -4.77 7.60
CA PRO A 154 -11.60 -3.92 7.81
C PRO A 154 -11.08 -3.94 9.25
N VAL A 155 -9.77 -4.09 9.41
CA VAL A 155 -9.17 -4.03 10.75
C VAL A 155 -9.12 -2.58 11.27
N PRO A 156 -9.25 -2.36 12.59
CA PRO A 156 -9.15 -1.02 13.17
C PRO A 156 -7.76 -0.41 12.92
N VAL A 157 -7.72 0.91 12.71
CA VAL A 157 -6.47 1.67 12.62
C VAL A 157 -5.71 1.55 13.96
N PRO A 158 -4.45 1.10 13.96
CA PRO A 158 -3.67 0.99 15.19
C PRO A 158 -3.28 2.37 15.72
N LYS A 159 -3.11 2.48 17.04
CA LYS A 159 -2.74 3.74 17.70
C LYS A 159 -1.24 3.98 17.57
N LEU A 160 -0.84 4.80 16.59
CA LEU A 160 0.57 5.18 16.35
C LEU A 160 1.22 5.87 17.55
N SER A 161 0.44 6.59 18.38
CA SER A 161 0.94 7.24 19.60
C SER A 161 1.45 6.30 20.71
N LYS A 162 1.32 4.97 20.51
CA LYS A 162 1.78 3.96 21.48
C LYS A 162 3.14 3.37 21.15
N VAL A 163 3.73 3.72 20.01
CA VAL A 163 5.02 3.20 19.56
C VAL A 163 6.01 4.34 19.41
N ASN A 164 7.29 4.09 19.72
CA ASN A 164 8.33 5.05 19.40
C ASN A 164 8.62 5.00 17.89
N MET A 165 8.68 6.15 17.23
CA MET A 165 9.06 6.24 15.81
C MET A 165 10.28 7.15 15.68
N PRO A 166 11.50 6.60 15.84
CA PRO A 166 12.71 7.42 15.83
C PRO A 166 12.87 8.19 14.51
N VAL A 167 13.22 9.47 14.63
CA VAL A 167 13.52 10.35 13.49
C VAL A 167 15.00 10.70 13.53
N SER A 168 15.74 10.35 12.48
CA SER A 168 17.17 10.67 12.37
C SER A 168 17.42 12.19 12.31
N ASP A 169 18.50 12.66 12.94
CA ASP A 169 18.91 14.09 12.88
C ASP A 169 19.14 14.60 11.46
N ASN A 170 19.50 13.71 10.52
CA ASN A 170 19.73 14.03 9.12
C ASN A 170 18.57 13.63 8.19
N PHE A 171 17.38 13.41 8.76
CA PHE A 171 16.22 12.88 8.04
C PHE A 171 15.93 13.66 6.76
N ASP A 172 15.75 14.98 6.86
CA ASP A 172 15.32 15.80 5.73
C ASP A 172 16.32 15.79 4.57
N LYS A 173 17.59 15.49 4.84
CA LYS A 173 18.65 15.43 3.82
C LYS A 173 18.79 14.04 3.18
N LYS A 174 18.45 12.97 3.90
CA LYS A 174 18.75 11.59 3.47
C LYS A 174 17.54 10.74 3.15
N PHE A 175 16.44 10.94 3.87
CA PHE A 175 15.33 9.99 3.91
C PHE A 175 13.98 10.63 3.57
N ALA A 176 13.92 11.97 3.53
CA ALA A 176 12.73 12.67 3.08
C ALA A 176 12.34 12.25 1.66
N LEU A 177 11.02 12.27 1.42
CA LEU A 177 10.43 11.96 0.12
C LEU A 177 11.06 12.87 -0.97
N PRO A 178 11.74 12.29 -1.97
CA PRO A 178 12.28 13.06 -3.09
C PRO A 178 11.14 13.64 -3.92
N SER A 179 11.35 14.83 -4.47
CA SER A 179 10.43 15.43 -5.41
C SER A 179 10.26 14.57 -6.67
N VAL A 180 9.11 14.70 -7.32
CA VAL A 180 8.82 14.01 -8.60
C VAL A 180 9.91 14.27 -9.66
N LYS A 181 10.48 15.48 -9.67
CA LYS A 181 11.60 15.84 -10.54
C LYS A 181 12.91 15.14 -10.18
N GLU A 182 13.24 15.02 -8.89
CA GLU A 182 14.41 14.27 -8.43
C GLU A 182 14.30 12.77 -8.75
N LEU A 183 13.07 12.26 -8.83
CA LEU A 183 12.79 10.90 -9.31
C LEU A 183 12.89 10.76 -10.84
N GLY A 184 13.19 11.84 -11.57
CA GLY A 184 13.38 11.85 -13.02
C GLY A 184 12.11 12.07 -13.83
N TYR A 185 11.02 12.50 -13.20
CA TYR A 185 9.73 12.70 -13.86
C TYR A 185 9.40 14.19 -13.99
N GLU A 186 9.16 14.63 -15.22
CA GLU A 186 8.69 15.97 -15.52
C GLU A 186 7.40 15.90 -16.36
N PRO A 187 6.52 16.92 -16.26
CA PRO A 187 5.33 17.00 -17.09
C PRO A 187 5.70 17.04 -18.58
N GLU A 188 5.01 16.24 -19.38
CA GLU A 188 5.17 16.18 -20.84
C GLU A 188 4.35 17.26 -21.55
N CYS A 189 3.31 17.78 -20.90
CA CYS A 189 2.43 18.82 -21.45
C CYS A 189 1.82 19.70 -20.35
N LYS A 190 1.20 20.83 -20.75
CA LYS A 190 0.62 21.81 -19.81
C LYS A 190 -0.57 21.24 -19.04
N GLU A 191 -1.34 20.37 -19.66
CA GLU A 191 -2.50 19.72 -19.06
C GLU A 191 -2.11 18.86 -17.85
N GLN A 192 -0.89 18.28 -17.88
CA GLN A 192 -0.34 17.56 -16.74
C GLN A 192 0.04 18.52 -15.59
N THR A 193 0.45 19.75 -15.87
CA THR A 193 0.67 20.77 -14.81
C THR A 193 -0.61 21.42 -14.29
N GLU A 194 -1.59 21.63 -15.17
CA GLU A 194 -2.82 22.40 -14.87
C GLU A 194 -3.87 21.59 -14.10
N ARG A 195 -3.62 20.30 -13.83
CA ARG A 195 -4.49 19.42 -13.04
C ARG A 195 -5.95 19.43 -13.51
N ILE A 196 -6.16 19.30 -14.83
CA ILE A 196 -7.51 19.28 -15.43
C ILE A 196 -8.40 18.19 -14.78
N ASN A 197 -7.79 17.10 -14.31
CA ASN A 197 -8.47 16.10 -13.49
C ASN A 197 -8.02 16.16 -12.02
N ASN A 198 -8.98 16.23 -11.10
CA ASN A 198 -8.80 16.30 -9.63
C ASN A 198 -8.41 14.97 -8.96
N TRP A 199 -7.70 14.08 -9.68
CA TRP A 199 -7.20 12.83 -9.10
C TRP A 199 -5.97 13.13 -8.25
N LEU A 200 -6.20 13.50 -6.99
CA LEU A 200 -5.16 13.70 -5.99
C LEU A 200 -4.85 12.37 -5.30
N GLY A 201 -3.55 12.09 -5.11
CA GLY A 201 -3.10 10.96 -4.31
C GLY A 201 -3.43 11.11 -2.82
N GLY A 202 -3.34 10.01 -2.08
CA GLY A 202 -3.48 9.99 -0.62
C GLY A 202 -4.71 9.27 -0.10
N GLU A 203 -4.53 8.65 1.06
CA GLU A 203 -5.58 7.99 1.83
C GLU A 203 -6.64 9.00 2.29
N THR A 204 -6.24 10.19 2.72
CA THR A 204 -7.16 11.26 3.13
C THR A 204 -8.15 11.58 2.02
N LYS A 205 -7.67 11.74 0.78
CA LYS A 205 -8.55 12.02 -0.36
C LYS A 205 -9.38 10.81 -0.75
N ALA A 206 -8.80 9.60 -0.71
CA ALA A 206 -9.54 8.37 -1.00
C ALA A 206 -10.74 8.17 -0.07
N LEU A 207 -10.56 8.37 1.25
CA LEU A 207 -11.64 8.27 2.23
C LEU A 207 -12.68 9.37 2.06
N GLN A 208 -12.26 10.60 1.73
CA GLN A 208 -13.18 11.69 1.41
C GLN A 208 -14.09 11.33 0.22
N LEU A 209 -13.50 10.83 -0.88
CA LEU A 209 -14.24 10.43 -2.08
C LEU A 209 -15.18 9.26 -1.80
N LEU A 210 -14.75 8.30 -0.98
CA LEU A 210 -15.60 7.20 -0.54
C LEU A 210 -16.81 7.71 0.25
N GLU A 211 -16.61 8.58 1.24
CA GLU A 211 -17.71 9.16 2.02
C GLU A 211 -18.65 10.02 1.15
N GLU A 212 -18.12 10.80 0.22
CA GLU A 212 -18.92 11.54 -0.76
C GLU A 212 -19.81 10.61 -1.59
N ARG A 213 -19.28 9.46 -2.02
CA ARG A 213 -20.03 8.47 -2.77
C ARG A 213 -21.10 7.79 -1.91
N LEU A 214 -20.74 7.39 -0.69
CA LEU A 214 -21.64 6.70 0.23
C LEU A 214 -22.83 7.55 0.67
N LYS A 215 -22.74 8.89 0.66
CA LYS A 215 -23.89 9.78 0.92
C LYS A 215 -25.07 9.51 -0.02
N ASN A 216 -24.79 9.15 -1.27
CA ASN A 216 -25.82 8.93 -2.28
C ASN A 216 -26.06 7.44 -2.55
N GLU A 217 -25.05 6.59 -2.34
CA GLU A 217 -25.11 5.18 -2.76
C GLU A 217 -25.31 4.18 -1.63
N ARG A 218 -25.19 4.57 -0.36
CA ARG A 218 -25.30 3.63 0.77
C ARG A 218 -26.65 2.92 0.81
N GLU A 219 -27.76 3.66 0.72
CA GLU A 219 -29.11 3.07 0.70
C GLU A 219 -29.34 2.22 -0.56
N PRO A 220 -29.14 2.73 -1.78
CA PRO A 220 -29.29 1.92 -3.00
C PRO A 220 -28.48 0.63 -2.99
N ILE A 221 -27.19 0.68 -2.63
CA ILE A 221 -26.32 -0.51 -2.57
C ILE A 221 -26.86 -1.53 -1.56
N THR A 222 -27.35 -1.06 -0.40
CA THR A 222 -27.93 -1.94 0.64
C THR A 222 -29.21 -2.62 0.15
N ASP A 223 -29.98 -1.92 -0.69
CA ASP A 223 -31.21 -2.43 -1.30
C ASP A 223 -30.95 -3.27 -2.57
N GLY A 224 -29.68 -3.51 -2.94
CA GLY A 224 -29.29 -4.25 -4.15
C GLY A 224 -29.49 -3.48 -5.45
N ILE A 225 -29.65 -2.16 -5.36
CA ILE A 225 -29.84 -1.25 -6.49
C ILE A 225 -28.51 -0.61 -6.85
N MET A 226 -27.98 -0.96 -8.02
CA MET A 226 -26.89 -0.24 -8.65
C MET A 226 -27.45 0.99 -9.36
N LEU A 227 -27.08 2.19 -8.93
CA LEU A 227 -27.43 3.41 -9.66
C LEU A 227 -26.56 3.47 -10.93
N PRO A 228 -27.14 3.33 -12.15
CA PRO A 228 -26.37 3.38 -13.38
C PRO A 228 -25.93 4.82 -13.61
N ASN A 229 -24.77 5.17 -13.07
CA ASN A 229 -23.96 6.32 -13.42
C ASN A 229 -24.68 7.66 -13.22
N GLN A 230 -24.21 8.49 -12.29
CA GLN A 230 -24.30 9.93 -12.51
C GLN A 230 -23.52 10.24 -13.80
N LEU A 231 -24.23 10.24 -14.93
CA LEU A 231 -23.78 10.57 -16.28
C LEU A 231 -23.28 12.02 -16.40
N VAL A 232 -23.38 12.79 -15.31
CA VAL A 232 -22.86 14.14 -15.17
C VAL A 232 -22.19 14.21 -13.79
N PRO A 233 -20.85 14.11 -13.72
CA PRO A 233 -20.14 14.51 -12.52
C PRO A 233 -20.13 16.04 -12.49
N GLU A 234 -21.03 16.65 -11.73
CA GLU A 234 -20.86 18.05 -11.34
C GLU A 234 -19.79 18.17 -10.24
#